data_AF-A0A2V8YEK6-F1
#
_entry.id   AF-A0A2V8YEK6-F1
#
_cell.length_a   1.000
_cell.length_b   1.000
_cell.length_c   1.000
_cell.angle_alpha   90.00
_cell.angle_beta   90.00
_cell.angle_gamma   90.00
#
_symmetry.space_group_name_H-M   'P 1'
#
loop_
_entity.id
_entity.type
_entity.pdbx_description
1 polymer ?
#
loop_
_entity_poly.entity_id
_entity_poly.type
_entity_poly.pdbx_seq_one_letter_code
_entity_poly.pdbx_strand_id
1 'polypeptide(L)'
;MVNTIVDGTFRQTNLTNESFEYLAKREELRLAEIELMRQRERVAELHRHLPTGAPIQDYAFEEGPRDLNGGDAPVRTVCLRELFTKPNRSLVIYHLMYGK
;
A
#
# COMPACT_ATOMS: atom_id res chain seq x y z
N MET A 1 12.79 -18.70 -11.72
CA MET A 1 11.57 -18.79 -12.55
C MET A 1 12.03 -19.09 -13.96
N VAL A 2 11.69 -20.27 -14.49
CA VAL A 2 12.08 -20.62 -15.87
C VAL A 2 11.05 -19.98 -16.78
N ASN A 3 11.44 -18.92 -17.49
CA ASN A 3 10.59 -18.22 -18.44
C ASN A 3 10.51 -19.07 -19.72
N THR A 4 9.43 -19.84 -19.88
CA THR A 4 9.22 -20.67 -21.06
C THR A 4 8.13 -20.06 -21.93
N ILE A 5 8.43 -19.84 -23.20
CA ILE A 5 7.44 -19.48 -24.22
C ILE A 5 6.88 -20.79 -24.78
N VAL A 6 5.56 -20.97 -24.76
CA VAL A 6 4.87 -22.10 -25.39
C VAL A 6 4.00 -21.53 -26.51
N ASP A 7 4.24 -21.97 -27.76
CA ASP A 7 3.50 -21.53 -28.94
C ASP A 7 3.34 -19.99 -29.05
N GLY A 8 4.40 -19.25 -28.75
CA GLY A 8 4.42 -17.78 -28.80
C GLY A 8 3.79 -17.06 -27.60
N THR A 9 3.24 -17.79 -26.62
CA THR A 9 2.57 -17.22 -25.44
C THR A 9 3.46 -17.33 -24.20
N PHE A 10 3.53 -16.26 -23.40
CA PHE A 10 4.32 -16.23 -22.17
C PHE A 10 3.66 -17.08 -21.08
N ARG A 11 4.33 -18.16 -20.66
CA ARG A 11 3.80 -19.05 -19.63
C ARG A 11 4.16 -18.53 -18.23
N GLN A 12 3.13 -18.16 -17.48
CA GLN A 12 3.28 -17.49 -16.17
C GLN A 12 3.37 -18.48 -15.00
N THR A 13 2.91 -19.72 -15.18
CA THR A 13 2.92 -20.76 -14.14
C THR A 13 3.74 -21.98 -14.57
N ASN A 14 4.11 -22.84 -13.63
CA ASN A 14 4.79 -24.10 -13.94
C ASN A 14 3.81 -25.25 -14.28
N LEU A 15 2.50 -24.98 -14.39
CA LEU A 15 1.45 -26.01 -14.58
C LEU A 15 1.45 -26.52 -16.02
N THR A 16 1.62 -27.83 -16.24
CA THR A 16 1.87 -28.42 -17.56
C THR A 16 0.62 -28.81 -18.34
N ASN A 17 -0.56 -28.65 -17.74
CA ASN A 17 -1.86 -29.07 -18.28
C ASN A 17 -2.78 -27.88 -18.63
N GLU A 18 -2.22 -26.67 -18.78
CA GLU A 18 -2.96 -25.48 -19.18
C GLU A 18 -3.33 -25.55 -20.67
N SER A 19 -4.58 -25.22 -21.02
CA SER A 19 -4.99 -25.14 -22.42
C SER A 19 -4.43 -23.89 -23.11
N PHE A 20 -4.32 -23.93 -24.44
CA PHE A 20 -3.90 -22.78 -25.22
C PHE A 20 -4.81 -21.55 -25.02
N GLU A 21 -6.14 -21.77 -25.02
CA GLU A 21 -7.12 -20.70 -24.79
C GLU A 21 -6.93 -20.04 -23.42
N TYR A 22 -6.67 -20.83 -22.38
CA TYR A 22 -6.36 -20.32 -21.06
C TYR A 22 -5.10 -19.45 -21.06
N LEU A 23 -4.01 -19.92 -21.68
CA LEU A 23 -2.75 -19.18 -21.77
C LEU A 23 -2.92 -17.85 -22.52
N ALA A 24 -3.68 -17.84 -23.62
CA ALA A 24 -3.96 -16.62 -24.38
C ALA A 24 -4.74 -15.60 -23.54
N LYS A 25 -5.82 -16.03 -22.86
CA LYS A 25 -6.60 -15.15 -21.96
C LYS A 25 -5.79 -14.68 -20.75
N ARG A 26 -4.87 -15.50 -20.26
CA ARG A 26 -3.99 -15.11 -19.16
C ARG A 26 -2.97 -14.06 -19.56
N GLU A 27 -2.50 -14.08 -20.80
CA GLU A 27 -1.64 -13.02 -21.33
C GLU A 27 -2.41 -11.72 -21.56
N GLU A 28 -3.64 -11.78 -22.10
CA GLU A 28 -4.53 -10.62 -22.20
C GLU A 28 -4.72 -9.95 -20.82
N LEU A 29 -5.00 -10.75 -19.78
CA LEU A 29 -5.15 -10.26 -18.41
C LEU A 29 -3.86 -9.61 -17.89
N ARG A 30 -2.70 -10.25 -18.06
CA ARG A 30 -1.42 -9.72 -17.59
C ARG A 30 -1.11 -8.37 -18.20
N LEU A 31 -1.37 -8.21 -19.50
CA LEU A 31 -1.16 -6.92 -20.19
C LEU A 31 -2.09 -5.84 -19.61
N ALA A 32 -3.35 -6.17 -19.33
CA ALA A 32 -4.29 -5.25 -18.68
C ALA A 32 -3.86 -4.89 -17.25
N GLU A 33 -3.34 -5.84 -16.47
CA GLU A 33 -2.81 -5.59 -15.12
C GLU A 33 -1.58 -4.67 -15.13
N ILE A 34 -0.68 -4.84 -16.10
CA ILE A 34 0.48 -3.95 -16.29
C ILE A 34 0.03 -2.53 -16.60
N GLU A 35 -0.96 -2.36 -17.48
CA GLU A 35 -1.49 -1.04 -17.80
C GLU A 35 -2.19 -0.40 -16.59
N LEU A 36 -2.94 -1.19 -15.82
CA LEU A 36 -3.55 -0.73 -14.57
C LEU A 36 -2.49 -0.24 -13.57
N MET A 37 -1.39 -0.98 -13.41
CA MET A 37 -0.26 -0.57 -12.58
C MET A 37 0.33 0.76 -13.06
N ARG A 38 0.57 0.92 -14.37
CA ARG A 38 1.09 2.17 -14.95
C ARG A 38 0.14 3.35 -14.74
N GLN A 39 -1.17 3.13 -14.87
CA GLN A 39 -2.16 4.16 -14.58
C GLN A 39 -2.10 4.59 -13.12
N ARG A 40 -1.96 3.66 -12.18
CA ARG A 40 -1.81 3.99 -10.75
C ARG A 40 -0.55 4.81 -10.49
N GLU A 41 0.57 4.47 -11.13
CA GLU A 41 1.80 5.26 -11.02
C GLU A 41 1.63 6.68 -11.58
N ARG A 42 0.93 6.85 -12.70
CA ARG A 42 0.59 8.18 -13.25
C ARG A 42 -0.25 9.00 -12.26
N VAL A 43 -1.24 8.39 -11.62
CA VAL A 43 -2.05 9.05 -10.59
C VAL A 43 -1.19 9.41 -9.37
N ALA A 44 -0.31 8.51 -8.93
CA ALA A 44 0.61 8.78 -7.83
C ALA A 44 1.57 9.94 -8.15
N GLU A 45 2.03 10.06 -9.39
CA GLU A 45 2.84 11.18 -9.85
C GLU A 45 2.06 12.50 -9.80
N LEU A 46 0.81 12.52 -10.28
CA LEU A 46 -0.06 13.68 -10.17
C LEU A 46 -0.31 14.08 -8.70
N HIS A 47 -0.48 13.10 -7.81
CA HIS A 47 -0.63 13.35 -6.37
C HIS A 47 0.61 14.01 -5.77
N ARG A 48 1.83 13.57 -6.15
CA ARG A 48 3.09 14.18 -5.69
C ARG A 48 3.26 15.62 -6.19
N HIS A 49 2.68 15.94 -7.35
CA HIS A 49 2.73 17.28 -7.96
C HIS A 49 1.63 18.23 -7.49
N LEU A 50 0.70 17.77 -6.65
CA LEU A 50 -0.31 18.67 -6.10
C LEU A 50 0.37 19.78 -5.28
N PRO A 51 -0.05 21.04 -5.43
CA PRO A 51 0.42 22.10 -4.55
C PRO A 51 -0.01 21.82 -3.11
N THR A 52 0.62 22.51 -2.17
CA THR A 52 0.24 22.42 -0.74
C THR A 52 -1.26 22.62 -0.58
N GLY A 53 -1.91 21.64 0.04
CA GLY A 53 -3.36 21.67 0.28
C GLY A 53 -3.77 22.68 1.34
N ALA A 54 -5.06 22.71 1.63
CA ALA A 54 -5.61 23.51 2.72
C ALA A 54 -4.97 23.10 4.07
N PRO A 55 -4.78 24.06 5.00
CA PRO A 55 -4.34 23.72 6.35
C PRO A 55 -5.36 22.76 6.98
N ILE A 56 -4.87 21.62 7.44
CA ILE A 56 -5.69 20.68 8.20
C ILE A 56 -5.82 21.16 9.65
N GLN A 57 -6.92 20.79 10.30
CA GLN A 57 -7.04 20.97 11.74
C GLN A 57 -5.92 20.18 12.43
N ASP A 58 -5.43 20.74 13.53
CA ASP A 58 -4.57 20.00 14.43
C ASP A 58 -5.40 18.98 15.22
N TYR A 59 -5.49 17.78 14.64
CA TYR A 59 -6.29 16.70 15.21
C TYR A 59 -5.72 16.27 16.56
N ALA A 60 -6.62 16.16 17.54
CA ALA A 60 -6.33 15.60 18.85
C ALA A 60 -6.53 14.08 18.82
N PHE A 61 -5.61 13.35 19.43
CA PHE A 61 -5.61 11.92 19.62
C PHE A 61 -5.53 11.57 21.10
N GLU A 62 -5.86 10.32 21.40
CA GLU A 62 -5.61 9.70 22.69
C GLU A 62 -4.34 8.86 22.61
N GLU A 63 -3.35 9.18 23.45
CA GLU A 63 -2.11 8.41 23.59
C GLU A 63 -2.20 7.56 24.86
N GLY A 64 -2.14 6.24 24.68
CA GLY A 64 -2.03 5.28 25.77
C GLY A 64 -0.60 5.12 26.29
N PRO A 65 -0.39 4.25 27.29
CA PRO A 65 0.92 4.01 27.89
C PRO A 65 1.95 3.47 26.87
N ARG A 66 3.21 3.85 27.05
CA ARG A 66 4.32 3.29 26.25
C ARG A 66 4.61 1.83 26.56
N ASP A 67 4.29 1.40 27.78
CA ASP A 67 4.38 0.01 28.17
C ASP A 67 3.11 -0.72 27.71
N LEU A 68 3.24 -1.47 26.61
CA LEU A 68 2.15 -2.24 26.04
C LEU A 68 1.68 -3.40 26.95
N ASN A 69 2.44 -3.75 28.00
CA ASN A 69 2.03 -4.73 28.99
C ASN A 69 1.31 -4.10 30.20
N GLY A 70 1.31 -2.77 30.31
CA GLY A 70 0.80 -2.03 31.46
C GLY A 70 -0.72 -1.78 31.44
N GLY A 71 -1.42 -2.26 30.41
CA GLY A 71 -2.83 -1.96 30.18
C GLY A 71 -3.05 -0.63 29.47
N ASP A 72 -4.30 -0.17 29.43
CA ASP A 72 -4.73 0.94 28.56
C ASP A 72 -4.63 2.33 29.23
N ALA A 73 -4.29 2.40 30.52
CA ALA A 73 -4.26 3.64 31.30
C ALA A 73 -2.86 3.91 31.90
N PRO A 74 -2.46 5.19 32.05
CA PRO A 74 -3.22 6.41 31.76
C PRO A 74 -3.26 6.76 30.28
N VAL A 75 -4.35 7.41 29.86
CA VAL A 75 -4.49 8.03 28.53
C VAL A 75 -4.28 9.53 28.68
N ARG A 76 -3.63 10.14 27.69
CA ARG A 76 -3.54 11.60 27.57
C ARG A 76 -3.92 12.07 26.18
N THR A 77 -4.41 13.29 26.08
CA THR A 77 -4.62 13.96 24.79
C THR A 77 -3.29 14.42 24.22
N VAL A 78 -3.06 14.18 22.92
CA VAL A 78 -1.91 14.65 22.16
C VAL A 78 -2.36 15.15 20.79
N CYS A 79 -1.76 16.22 20.29
CA CYS A 79 -2.06 16.72 18.95
C CYS A 79 -1.13 16.14 17.89
N LEU A 80 -1.58 16.04 16.62
CA LEU A 80 -0.78 15.49 15.51
C LEU A 80 0.60 16.16 15.40
N ARG A 81 0.65 17.50 15.56
CA ARG A 81 1.90 18.25 15.45
C ARG A 81 2.93 17.86 16.51
N GLU A 82 2.48 17.43 17.70
CA GLU A 82 3.33 17.11 18.84
C GLU A 82 4.02 15.75 18.67
N LEU A 83 3.50 14.90 17.79
CA LEU A 83 4.12 13.62 17.43
C LEU A 83 5.43 13.81 16.64
N PHE A 84 5.61 14.96 15.98
CA PHE A 84 6.84 15.32 15.26
C PHE A 84 7.89 15.90 16.23
N THR A 85 8.54 15.01 16.98
CA THR A 85 9.42 15.42 18.10
C THR A 85 10.75 16.07 17.69
N LYS A 86 11.26 15.85 16.46
CA LYS A 86 12.54 16.38 15.97
C LYS A 86 12.56 16.53 14.44
N PRO A 87 13.37 17.45 13.89
CA PRO A 87 13.65 17.51 12.45
C PRO A 87 14.16 16.15 11.95
N ASN A 88 13.78 15.77 10.73
CA ASN A 88 14.18 14.52 10.07
C ASN A 88 13.81 13.23 10.81
N ARG A 89 12.87 13.28 11.76
CA ARG A 89 12.32 12.09 12.40
C ARG A 89 10.96 11.76 11.80
N SER A 90 10.91 10.70 11.02
CA SER A 90 9.67 10.23 10.40
C SER A 90 8.66 9.78 11.46
N LEU A 91 7.40 10.13 11.24
CA LEU A 91 6.25 9.57 11.95
C LEU A 91 5.75 8.36 11.17
N VAL A 92 5.65 7.20 11.83
CA VAL A 92 5.05 6.00 11.25
C VAL A 92 3.62 5.90 11.76
N ILE A 93 2.66 5.84 10.83
CA ILE A 93 1.25 5.65 11.12
C ILE A 93 0.88 4.24 10.68
N TYR A 94 0.35 3.44 11.60
CA TYR A 94 -0.11 2.09 11.32
C TYR A 94 -1.62 2.01 11.54
N HIS A 95 -2.34 1.63 10.50
CA HIS A 95 -3.76 1.36 10.61
C HIS A 95 -3.95 -0.12 10.94
N LEU A 96 -4.27 -0.42 12.20
CA LEU A 96 -4.62 -1.76 12.62
C LEU A 96 -6.14 -1.96 12.48
N MET A 97 -6.54 -2.87 11.61
CA MET A 97 -7.92 -3.35 11.57
C MET A 97 -8.04 -4.49 12.59
N TYR A 98 -8.89 -4.35 13.61
CA TYR A 98 -9.22 -5.47 14.49
C TYR A 98 -9.96 -6.54 13.69
N GLY A 99 -9.32 -7.68 13.46
CA GLY A 99 -10.00 -8.87 12.96
C GLY A 99 -11.00 -9.34 14.02
N LYS A 100 -12.24 -9.60 13.60
CA LYS A 100 -13.20 -10.35 14.42
C LYS A 100 -12.89 -11.84 14.34
#